data_AF-A0A2X2SZN2-F1
#
_entry.id   AF-A0A2X2SZN2-F1
#
_cell.length_a   1.000
_cell.length_b   1.000
_cell.length_c   1.000
_cell.angle_alpha   90.00
_cell.angle_beta   90.00
_cell.angle_gamma   90.00
#
_symmetry.space_group_name_H-M   'P 1'
#
loop_
_entity.id
_entity.type
_entity.pdbx_description
1 polymer ?
#
loop_
_entity_poly.entity_id
_entity_poly.type
_entity_poly.pdbx_seq_one_letter_code
_entity_poly.pdbx_strand_id
1 'polypeptide(L)'
;MPIVSSIGVTVEGELMNVNADQAATALAATLGADLILLSDVSGILDGKGQRIAEMTAAKAEQLIEQGIITDGMIVKVNAALDAARTLGRPVDIASWRHADQLPSLFNGVAIGTRILA
;
A
#
# COMPACT_ATOMS: atom_id res chain seq x y z
N MET A 1 -6.48 -0.78 21.28
CA MET A 1 -5.79 -0.71 19.97
C MET A 1 -5.08 -2.04 19.73
N PRO A 2 -5.55 -2.86 18.77
CA PRO A 2 -4.86 -4.09 18.39
C PRO A 2 -3.54 -3.78 17.66
N ILE A 3 -2.48 -4.52 17.98
CA ILE A 3 -1.20 -4.50 17.25
C ILE A 3 -0.94 -5.95 16.84
N VAL A 4 -0.87 -6.21 15.53
CA VAL A 4 -0.85 -7.56 14.96
C VAL A 4 0.45 -7.74 14.18
N SER A 5 1.18 -8.82 14.45
CA SER A 5 2.36 -9.21 13.66
C SER A 5 1.96 -9.98 12.40
N SER A 6 2.87 -10.11 11.43
CA SER A 6 2.64 -10.89 10.20
C SER A 6 3.12 -12.35 10.31
N ILE A 7 3.10 -12.92 11.51
CA ILE A 7 3.36 -14.35 11.72
C ILE A 7 2.03 -15.09 11.73
N GLY A 8 1.90 -16.08 10.87
CA GLY A 8 0.74 -16.96 10.78
C GLY A 8 1.00 -18.34 11.39
N VAL A 9 -0.05 -19.13 11.48
CA VAL A 9 0.02 -20.56 11.83
C VAL A 9 -0.91 -21.35 10.89
N THR A 10 -0.47 -22.50 10.40
CA THR A 10 -1.31 -23.42 9.60
C THR A 10 -2.23 -24.24 10.50
N VAL A 11 -3.18 -24.97 9.90
CA VAL A 11 -4.09 -25.86 10.68
C VAL A 11 -3.33 -27.03 11.31
N GLU A 12 -2.16 -27.38 10.78
CA GLU A 12 -1.23 -28.38 11.31
C GLU A 12 -0.33 -27.83 12.43
N GLY A 13 -0.38 -26.52 12.72
CA GLY A 13 0.41 -25.88 13.77
C GLY A 13 1.77 -25.35 13.34
N GLU A 14 2.06 -25.26 12.03
CA GLU A 14 3.33 -24.75 11.53
C GLU A 14 3.35 -23.22 11.48
N LEU A 15 4.45 -22.61 11.93
CA LEU A 15 4.62 -21.16 11.87
C LEU A 15 4.96 -20.68 10.45
N MET A 16 4.29 -19.62 10.01
CA MET A 16 4.45 -19.04 8.68
C MET A 16 4.94 -17.59 8.77
N ASN A 17 5.93 -17.25 7.95
CA ASN A 17 6.35 -15.87 7.73
C ASN A 17 5.55 -15.25 6.58
N VAL A 18 4.53 -14.45 6.90
CA VAL A 18 3.66 -13.83 5.91
C VAL A 18 4.18 -12.43 5.59
N ASN A 19 4.11 -12.04 4.32
CA ASN A 19 4.36 -10.66 3.93
C ASN A 19 3.36 -9.72 4.66
N ALA A 20 3.87 -8.64 5.25
CA ALA A 20 3.05 -7.76 6.08
C ALA A 20 1.95 -7.02 5.31
N ASP A 21 2.20 -6.63 4.05
CA ASP A 21 1.20 -5.95 3.21
C ASP A 21 0.05 -6.91 2.87
N GLN A 22 0.38 -8.17 2.56
CA GLN A 22 -0.61 -9.23 2.31
C GLN A 22 -1.42 -9.56 3.58
N ALA A 23 -0.76 -9.68 4.73
CA ALA A 23 -1.43 -9.91 6.01
C ALA A 23 -2.38 -8.75 6.37
N ALA A 24 -1.92 -7.51 6.20
CA ALA A 24 -2.73 -6.32 6.43
C ALA A 24 -3.93 -6.23 5.47
N THR A 25 -3.72 -6.59 4.20
CA THR A 25 -4.80 -6.67 3.19
C THR A 25 -5.85 -7.71 3.58
N ALA A 26 -5.42 -8.92 3.95
CA ALA A 26 -6.33 -9.98 4.39
C ALA A 26 -7.12 -9.57 5.64
N LEU A 27 -6.46 -8.90 6.60
CA LEU A 27 -7.12 -8.39 7.80
C LEU A 27 -8.11 -7.26 7.48
N ALA A 28 -7.74 -6.32 6.61
CA ALA A 28 -8.62 -5.25 6.15
C ALA A 28 -9.85 -5.81 5.43
N ALA A 29 -9.68 -6.84 4.59
CA ALA A 29 -10.79 -7.54 3.93
C ALA A 29 -11.72 -8.19 4.95
N THR A 30 -11.14 -8.90 5.93
CA THR A 30 -11.88 -9.59 7.00
C THR A 30 -12.70 -8.61 7.85
N LEU A 31 -12.16 -7.42 8.12
CA LEU A 31 -12.82 -6.41 8.95
C LEU A 31 -13.68 -5.42 8.16
N GLY A 32 -13.62 -5.45 6.83
CA GLY A 32 -14.20 -4.42 5.99
C GLY A 32 -13.58 -3.03 6.22
N ALA A 33 -12.29 -2.96 6.58
CA ALA A 33 -11.59 -1.74 6.96
C ALA A 33 -10.84 -1.06 5.80
N ASP A 34 -10.60 0.23 5.93
CA ASP A 34 -9.68 0.97 5.05
C ASP A 34 -8.22 0.57 5.34
N LEU A 35 -7.35 0.72 4.34
CA LEU A 35 -5.95 0.30 4.43
C LEU A 35 -5.00 1.42 4.00
N ILE A 36 -4.01 1.66 4.85
CA ILE A 36 -2.89 2.57 4.60
C ILE A 36 -1.59 1.77 4.75
N LEU A 37 -0.74 1.77 3.72
CA LEU A 37 0.58 1.18 3.73
C LEU A 37 1.63 2.28 3.97
N LEU A 38 2.13 2.35 5.22
CA LEU A 38 3.17 3.30 5.59
C LEU A 38 4.55 2.76 5.24
N SER A 39 5.38 3.59 4.61
CA SER A 39 6.72 3.22 4.23
C SER A 39 7.72 4.38 4.34
N ASP A 40 8.97 4.12 4.00
CA ASP A 40 10.05 5.11 4.04
C ASP A 40 10.10 6.05 2.83
N VAL A 41 9.19 5.86 1.85
CA VAL A 41 9.07 6.68 0.63
C VAL A 41 7.81 7.55 0.67
N SER A 42 7.90 8.77 0.13
CA SER A 42 6.85 9.81 0.15
C SER A 42 5.67 9.56 -0.79
N GLY A 43 5.65 8.41 -1.47
CA GLY A 43 4.72 8.08 -2.55
C GLY A 43 5.46 7.75 -3.83
N ILE A 44 4.70 7.52 -4.89
CA ILE A 44 5.21 7.16 -6.21
C ILE A 44 5.49 8.45 -6.98
N LEU A 45 6.65 8.51 -7.62
CA LEU A 45 7.08 9.66 -8.41
C LEU A 45 6.87 9.38 -9.90
N ASP A 46 6.55 10.42 -10.66
CA ASP A 46 6.58 10.38 -12.12
C ASP A 46 8.01 10.51 -12.66
N GLY A 47 8.16 10.41 -13.99
CA GLY A 47 9.46 10.55 -14.66
C GLY A 47 10.11 11.94 -14.52
N LYS A 48 9.45 12.91 -13.89
CA LYS A 48 9.95 14.26 -13.57
C LYS A 48 10.23 14.43 -12.08
N GLY A 49 10.11 13.36 -11.29
CA GLY A 49 10.30 13.38 -9.83
C GLY A 49 9.14 14.03 -9.07
N GLN A 50 7.99 14.23 -9.69
CA GLN A 50 6.79 14.77 -9.04
C GLN A 50 5.94 13.64 -8.47
N ARG A 51 5.41 13.82 -7.26
CA ARG A 51 4.53 12.84 -6.62
C ARG A 51 3.22 12.69 -7.42
N ILE A 52 2.85 11.44 -7.67
CA ILE A 52 1.55 11.07 -8.22
C ILE A 52 0.57 10.93 -7.06
N ALA A 53 -0.44 11.79 -7.00
CA ALA A 53 -1.42 11.80 -5.91
C ALA A 53 -2.38 10.61 -5.97
N GLU A 54 -2.85 10.26 -7.17
CA GLU A 54 -3.77 9.15 -7.41
C GLU A 54 -3.29 8.31 -8.58
N MET A 55 -3.44 6.99 -8.48
CA MET A 55 -2.97 6.06 -9.49
C MET A 55 -3.96 4.91 -9.66
N THR A 56 -4.36 4.64 -10.90
CA THR A 56 -5.12 3.46 -11.28
C THR A 56 -4.19 2.30 -11.62
N ALA A 57 -4.72 1.07 -11.65
CA ALA A 57 -3.96 -0.10 -12.12
C ALA A 57 -3.35 0.08 -13.51
N ALA A 58 -4.15 0.55 -14.47
CA ALA A 58 -3.66 0.80 -15.82
C ALA A 58 -2.53 1.84 -15.86
N LYS A 59 -2.62 2.88 -15.02
CA LYS A 59 -1.56 3.89 -14.95
C LYS A 59 -0.29 3.35 -14.32
N ALA A 60 -0.42 2.51 -13.30
CA ALA A 60 0.71 1.86 -12.64
C ALA A 60 1.44 0.93 -13.61
N GLU A 61 0.71 0.05 -14.31
CA GLU A 61 1.24 -0.85 -15.33
C GLU A 61 2.01 -0.07 -16.40
N GLN A 62 1.43 1.01 -16.93
CA GLN A 62 2.11 1.90 -17.89
C GLN A 62 3.43 2.48 -17.35
N LEU A 63 3.45 2.94 -16.10
CA LEU A 63 4.65 3.54 -15.51
C LEU A 63 5.75 2.51 -15.21
N ILE A 64 5.36 1.26 -14.93
CA ILE A 64 6.30 0.13 -14.80
C ILE A 64 6.89 -0.19 -16.18
N GLU A 65 6.07 -0.30 -17.23
CA GLU A 65 6.53 -0.55 -18.60
C GLU A 65 7.44 0.55 -19.13
N GLN A 66 7.18 1.80 -18.76
CA GLN A 66 8.02 2.95 -19.12
C GLN A 66 9.34 3.02 -18.33
N GLY A 67 9.55 2.13 -17.35
CA GLY A 67 10.74 2.14 -16.48
C GLY A 67 10.79 3.33 -15.53
N ILE A 68 9.66 3.99 -15.27
CA ILE A 68 9.56 5.09 -14.30
C ILE A 68 9.48 4.53 -12.88
N ILE A 69 8.70 3.46 -12.69
CA ILE A 69 8.63 2.71 -11.45
C ILE A 69 9.62 1.55 -11.55
N THR A 70 10.67 1.57 -10.72
CA THR A 70 11.73 0.56 -10.76
C THR A 70 11.95 -0.12 -9.41
N ASP A 71 12.69 -1.23 -9.45
CA ASP A 71 13.24 -1.91 -8.27
C ASP A 71 12.18 -2.24 -7.20
N GLY A 72 12.46 -1.92 -5.94
CA GLY A 72 11.56 -2.16 -4.81
C GLY A 72 10.24 -1.40 -4.91
N MET A 73 10.13 -0.36 -5.75
CA MET A 73 8.86 0.35 -5.93
C MET A 73 7.84 -0.48 -6.70
N ILE A 74 8.28 -1.34 -7.64
CA ILE A 74 7.39 -2.25 -8.36
C ILE A 74 6.67 -3.16 -7.37
N VAL A 75 7.39 -3.70 -6.39
CA VAL A 75 6.82 -4.58 -5.36
C VAL A 75 5.76 -3.85 -4.53
N LYS A 76 6.04 -2.62 -4.08
CA LYS A 76 5.10 -1.83 -3.28
C LYS A 76 3.85 -1.44 -4.06
N VAL A 77 4.01 -1.04 -5.32
CA VAL A 77 2.91 -0.69 -6.22
C VAL A 77 2.02 -1.90 -6.46
N ASN A 78 2.60 -3.04 -6.79
CA ASN A 78 1.84 -4.27 -7.02
C ASN A 78 1.11 -4.73 -5.76
N ALA A 79 1.74 -4.68 -4.59
CA ALA A 79 1.08 -5.01 -3.32
C ALA A 79 -0.14 -4.12 -3.06
N ALA A 80 -0.03 -2.81 -3.30
CA ALA A 80 -1.15 -1.88 -3.11
C ALA A 80 -2.25 -2.01 -4.18
N LEU A 81 -1.89 -2.36 -5.42
CA LEU A 81 -2.85 -2.71 -6.48
C LEU A 81 -3.63 -3.96 -6.14
N ASP A 82 -2.94 -5.02 -5.73
CA ASP A 82 -3.56 -6.27 -5.32
C ASP A 82 -4.48 -6.04 -4.11
N ALA A 83 -4.04 -5.20 -3.16
CA ALA A 83 -4.86 -4.79 -2.03
C ALA A 83 -6.11 -4.02 -2.45
N ALA A 84 -5.99 -2.99 -3.29
CA ALA A 84 -7.12 -2.20 -3.75
C ALA A 84 -8.15 -3.06 -4.51
N ARG A 85 -7.66 -3.95 -5.39
CA ARG A 85 -8.50 -4.92 -6.13
C ARG A 85 -9.20 -5.90 -5.17
N THR A 86 -8.47 -6.46 -4.21
CA THR A 86 -9.02 -7.43 -3.24
C THR A 86 -10.07 -6.79 -2.33
N LEU A 87 -9.84 -5.54 -1.92
CA LEU A 87 -10.71 -4.81 -1.00
C LEU A 87 -11.87 -4.09 -1.68
N GLY A 88 -11.82 -3.92 -3.02
CA GLY A 88 -12.79 -3.13 -3.78
C GLY A 88 -12.84 -1.66 -3.36
N ARG A 89 -11.74 -1.13 -2.81
CA ARG A 89 -11.65 0.23 -2.24
C ARG A 89 -10.25 0.82 -2.44
N PRO A 90 -10.09 2.15 -2.36
CA PRO A 90 -8.77 2.77 -2.46
C PRO A 90 -7.81 2.34 -1.34
N VAL A 91 -6.53 2.27 -1.66
CA VAL A 91 -5.44 2.00 -0.69
C VAL A 91 -4.41 3.10 -0.78
N ASP A 92 -4.04 3.70 0.35
CA ASP A 92 -3.04 4.78 0.38
C ASP A 92 -1.65 4.24 0.69
N ILE A 93 -0.65 4.59 -0.14
CA ILE A 93 0.77 4.45 0.18
C ILE A 93 1.28 5.81 0.67
N ALA A 94 1.85 5.89 1.86
CA ALA A 94 2.36 7.15 2.41
C ALA A 94 3.65 6.98 3.23
N SER A 95 4.34 8.09 3.51
CA SER A 95 5.55 8.05 4.32
C SER A 95 5.28 8.24 5.81
N TRP A 96 5.95 7.46 6.65
CA TRP A 96 6.00 7.70 8.10
C TRP A 96 6.99 8.81 8.50
N ARG A 97 7.84 9.30 7.59
CA ARG A 97 8.91 10.27 7.90
C ARG A 97 8.40 11.67 8.24
N HIS A 98 7.23 12.04 7.73
CA HIS A 98 6.60 13.35 7.94
C HIS A 98 5.43 13.22 8.92
N ALA A 99 5.74 13.03 10.20
CA ALA A 99 4.75 12.75 11.23
C ALA A 99 3.69 13.86 11.37
N ASP A 100 4.04 15.10 11.03
CA ASP A 100 3.14 16.26 10.99
C ASP A 100 2.00 16.11 9.97
N GLN A 101 2.18 15.28 8.94
CA GLN A 101 1.19 15.05 7.88
C GLN A 101 0.25 13.86 8.17
N LEU A 102 0.62 12.96 9.08
CA LEU A 102 -0.16 11.75 9.39
C LEU A 102 -1.59 12.03 9.88
N PRO A 103 -1.87 13.07 10.69
CA PRO A 103 -3.25 13.41 11.05
C PRO A 103 -4.12 13.70 9.82
N SER A 104 -3.58 14.37 8.80
CA SER A 104 -4.29 14.64 7.56
C SER A 104 -4.55 13.37 6.76
N LEU A 105 -3.56 12.46 6.72
CA LEU A 105 -3.70 11.14 6.08
C LEU A 105 -4.82 10.32 6.71
N PHE A 106 -4.84 10.22 8.04
CA PHE A 106 -5.89 9.47 8.75
C PHE A 106 -7.28 10.11 8.64
N ASN A 107 -7.35 11.41 8.28
CA ASN A 107 -8.58 12.10 7.92
C ASN A 107 -8.94 11.98 6.42
N GLY A 108 -8.25 11.10 5.67
CA GLY A 108 -8.55 10.79 4.28
C GLY A 108 -7.86 11.68 3.24
N VAL A 109 -6.97 12.59 3.65
CA VAL A 109 -6.19 13.42 2.72
C VAL A 109 -5.02 12.61 2.15
N ALA A 110 -4.92 12.50 0.83
CA ALA A 110 -3.83 11.79 0.18
C ALA A 110 -2.50 12.58 0.27
N ILE A 111 -1.68 12.27 1.28
CA ILE A 111 -0.32 12.84 1.45
C ILE A 111 0.78 12.05 0.70
N GLY A 112 0.45 10.85 0.22
CA GLY A 112 1.33 9.99 -0.59
C GLY A 112 0.72 9.65 -1.95
N THR A 113 0.55 8.38 -2.29
CA THR A 113 -0.15 7.97 -3.51
C THR A 113 -1.32 7.08 -3.17
N ARG A 114 -2.51 7.49 -3.61
CA ARG A 114 -3.74 6.71 -3.49
C ARG A 114 -3.90 5.79 -4.68
N ILE A 115 -3.96 4.49 -4.42
CA ILE A 115 -4.26 3.48 -5.42
C ILE A 115 -5.77 3.33 -5.52
N LEU A 116 -6.30 3.48 -6.74
CA LEU A 116 -7.71 3.28 -7.04
C LEU A 116 -7.94 1.83 -7.49
N ALA A 117 -9.06 1.25 -7.04
CA ALA A 117 -9.49 -0.10 -7.40
C ALA A 117 -9.89 -0.21 -8.88
#